data_AF-A0A7J5A3C3-F1
#
_entry.id   AF-A0A7J5A3C3-F1
#
_cell.length_a   1.000
_cell.length_b   1.000
_cell.length_c   1.000
_cell.angle_alpha   90.00
_cell.angle_beta   90.00
_cell.angle_gamma   90.00
#
_symmetry.space_group_name_H-M   'P 1'
#
loop_
_entity.id
_entity.type
_entity.pdbx_description
1 polymer ?
#
loop_
_entity_poly.entity_id
_entity_poly.type
_entity_poly.pdbx_seq_one_letter_code
_entity_poly.pdbx_strand_id
1 'polypeptide(L)'
;MRLWARKLCRVTAVVLALAMLPVVSGTAQAADVAYNQKNQRLEARPNSGMPIASVSREITLRDGTYGWWTFPTSAPCQTYTGRILPGTYTWTDQLWPGVPSVGTYRHHSYLTEEDGGWSYHIQCDFQLSATGSYTWGSGLDPHF
;
A
#
# COMPACT_ATOMS: atom_id res chain seq x y z
N MET A 1 -51.15 -38.47 67.94
CA MET A 1 -49.93 -37.68 68.23
C MET A 1 -49.45 -37.04 66.93
N ARG A 2 -49.07 -35.77 67.01
CA ARG A 2 -48.68 -34.88 65.90
C ARG A 2 -47.29 -35.22 65.33
N LEU A 3 -47.05 -34.83 64.07
CA LEU A 3 -45.81 -34.26 63.44
C LEU A 3 -45.78 -34.68 61.95
N TRP A 4 -46.12 -33.84 60.95
CA TRP A 4 -45.27 -32.80 60.30
C TRP A 4 -43.96 -33.42 59.74
N ALA A 5 -43.49 -33.26 58.49
CA ALA A 5 -43.67 -32.22 57.49
C ALA A 5 -43.17 -32.66 56.08
N ARG A 6 -43.87 -32.11 55.06
CA ARG A 6 -43.40 -31.45 53.83
C ARG A 6 -42.33 -32.09 52.90
N LYS A 7 -42.80 -32.24 51.64
CA LYS A 7 -42.10 -32.25 50.34
C LYS A 7 -40.77 -31.48 50.30
N LEU A 8 -39.78 -32.06 49.61
CA LEU A 8 -38.72 -31.31 48.94
C LEU A 8 -38.53 -31.86 47.52
N CYS A 9 -39.07 -31.13 46.55
CA CYS A 9 -38.70 -31.22 45.14
C CYS A 9 -37.24 -30.80 45.00
N ARG A 10 -36.41 -31.65 44.38
CA ARG A 10 -35.06 -31.26 43.95
C ARG A 10 -35.20 -30.48 42.64
N VAL A 11 -35.04 -29.16 42.71
CA VAL A 11 -34.81 -28.32 41.53
C VAL A 11 -33.30 -28.20 41.37
N THR A 12 -32.76 -28.87 40.36
CA THR A 12 -31.36 -28.76 39.95
C THR A 12 -31.18 -27.43 39.22
N ALA A 13 -30.45 -26.50 39.83
CA ALA A 13 -30.05 -25.26 39.18
C ALA A 13 -28.99 -25.55 38.12
N VAL A 14 -29.30 -25.31 36.85
CA VAL A 14 -28.32 -25.28 35.76
C VAL A 14 -27.69 -23.89 35.76
N VAL A 15 -26.43 -23.81 36.19
CA VAL A 15 -25.64 -22.57 36.11
C VAL A 15 -25.12 -22.44 34.68
N LEU A 16 -25.71 -21.54 33.87
CA LEU A 16 -25.10 -21.10 32.63
C LEU A 16 -23.88 -20.23 32.96
N ALA A 17 -22.68 -20.80 32.86
CA ALA A 17 -21.45 -20.02 32.84
C ALA A 17 -21.33 -19.36 31.47
N LEU A 18 -21.65 -18.06 31.37
CA LEU A 18 -21.24 -17.24 30.23
C LEU A 18 -19.71 -17.12 30.27
N ALA A 19 -19.02 -17.87 29.42
CA ALA A 19 -17.61 -17.66 29.15
C ALA A 19 -17.46 -16.30 28.44
N MET A 20 -17.11 -15.26 29.20
CA MET A 20 -16.64 -13.99 28.62
C MET A 20 -15.30 -14.27 27.94
N LEU A 21 -15.33 -14.47 26.62
CA LEU A 21 -14.12 -14.52 25.81
C LEU A 21 -13.41 -13.17 25.94
N PRO A 22 -12.11 -13.13 26.28
CA PRO A 22 -11.36 -11.89 26.21
C PRO A 22 -11.37 -11.40 24.76
N VAL A 23 -11.96 -10.22 24.54
CA VAL A 23 -11.79 -9.49 23.29
C VAL A 23 -10.30 -9.11 23.26
N VAL A 24 -9.52 -9.89 22.53
CA VAL A 24 -8.13 -9.54 22.25
C VAL A 24 -8.20 -8.33 21.31
N SER A 25 -8.04 -7.14 21.89
CA SER A 25 -7.79 -5.92 21.14
C SER A 25 -6.48 -6.12 20.39
N GLY A 26 -6.56 -6.57 19.14
CA GLY A 26 -5.40 -6.63 18.27
C GLY A 26 -4.84 -5.21 18.13
N THR A 27 -3.60 -5.01 18.54
CA THR A 27 -2.86 -3.80 18.17
C THR A 27 -2.84 -3.74 16.65
N ALA A 28 -3.37 -2.67 16.05
CA ALA A 28 -3.26 -2.43 14.62
C ALA A 28 -1.77 -2.49 14.25
N GLN A 29 -1.36 -3.56 13.57
CA GLN A 29 -0.02 -3.64 13.01
C GLN A 29 -0.02 -2.72 11.81
N ALA A 30 0.77 -1.63 11.84
CA ALA A 30 1.07 -0.88 10.62
C ALA A 30 1.49 -1.87 9.54
N ALA A 31 0.78 -1.91 8.42
CA ALA A 31 1.17 -2.83 7.35
C ALA A 31 2.50 -2.38 6.75
N ASP A 32 3.24 -3.36 6.26
CA ASP A 32 4.52 -3.10 5.60
C ASP A 32 4.33 -2.22 4.36
N VAL A 33 5.33 -1.37 4.13
CA VAL A 33 5.44 -0.61 2.89
C VAL A 33 5.55 -1.55 1.71
N ALA A 34 4.68 -1.39 0.72
CA ALA A 34 4.79 -2.09 -0.56
C ALA A 34 5.68 -1.29 -1.52
N TYR A 35 6.47 -1.98 -2.35
CA TYR A 35 7.31 -1.34 -3.37
C TYR A 35 7.03 -1.89 -4.77
N ASN A 36 6.92 -1.01 -5.76
CA ASN A 36 6.94 -1.34 -7.19
C ASN A 36 8.20 -0.76 -7.81
N GLN A 37 9.22 -1.59 -7.99
CA GLN A 37 10.57 -1.12 -8.34
C GLN A 37 11.33 -2.12 -9.20
N LYS A 38 12.35 -1.63 -9.88
CA LYS A 38 13.32 -2.48 -10.58
C LYS A 38 14.72 -1.87 -10.56
N ASN A 39 15.72 -2.70 -10.82
CA ASN A 39 17.09 -2.27 -11.05
C ASN A 39 17.36 -2.20 -12.56
N GLN A 40 17.90 -1.08 -13.02
CA GLN A 40 18.19 -0.87 -14.44
C GLN A 40 19.41 0.04 -14.62
N ARG A 41 20.18 -0.19 -15.68
CA ARG A 41 21.20 0.76 -16.12
C ARG A 41 20.53 1.99 -16.77
N LEU A 42 20.78 3.17 -16.22
CA LEU A 42 20.29 4.46 -16.72
C LEU A 42 21.46 5.33 -17.17
N GLU A 43 21.21 6.19 -18.16
CA GLU A 43 22.18 7.11 -18.72
C GLU A 43 22.10 8.48 -18.03
N ALA A 44 23.23 9.14 -17.75
CA ALA A 44 23.24 10.49 -17.17
C ALA A 44 22.62 11.55 -18.10
N ARG A 45 22.61 11.27 -19.41
CA ARG A 45 22.11 12.18 -20.44
C ARG A 45 21.06 11.49 -21.30
N PRO A 46 19.88 11.16 -20.74
CA PRO A 46 18.80 10.59 -21.53
C PRO A 46 18.30 11.58 -22.59
N ASN A 47 17.75 11.05 -23.67
CA ASN A 47 17.06 11.83 -24.69
C ASN A 47 15.72 11.18 -25.04
N SER A 48 14.82 11.95 -25.66
CA SER A 48 13.45 11.53 -25.98
C SER A 48 13.36 10.43 -27.04
N GLY A 49 14.46 10.08 -27.72
CA GLY A 49 14.53 8.93 -28.63
C GLY A 49 14.80 7.61 -27.92
N MET A 50 15.13 7.62 -26.64
CA MET A 50 15.30 6.39 -25.85
C MET A 50 13.94 5.78 -25.47
N PRO A 51 13.84 4.45 -25.34
CA PRO A 51 12.58 3.80 -24.98
C PRO A 51 12.17 4.13 -23.54
N ILE A 52 10.85 4.25 -23.33
CA ILE A 52 10.25 4.35 -22.00
C ILE A 52 10.46 3.02 -21.27
N ALA A 53 10.89 3.09 -20.02
CA ALA A 53 11.04 1.91 -19.18
C ALA A 53 9.87 1.83 -18.20
N SER A 54 9.26 0.65 -18.04
CA SER A 54 8.11 0.46 -17.15
C SER A 54 8.32 -0.70 -16.17
N VAL A 55 7.64 -0.66 -15.03
CA VAL A 55 7.43 -1.79 -14.11
C VAL A 55 6.00 -1.74 -13.59
N SER A 56 5.32 -2.88 -13.62
CA SER A 56 3.90 -2.97 -13.24
C SER A 56 3.66 -4.20 -12.38
N ARG A 57 2.73 -4.07 -11.44
CA ARG A 57 2.21 -5.17 -10.60
C ARG A 57 0.78 -4.89 -10.20
N GLU A 58 0.06 -5.94 -9.87
CA GLU A 58 -1.23 -5.82 -9.19
C GLU A 58 -1.02 -5.47 -7.70
N ILE A 59 -1.94 -4.70 -7.13
CA ILE A 59 -2.01 -4.44 -5.69
C ILE A 59 -3.47 -4.27 -5.25
N THR A 60 -3.84 -4.91 -4.15
CA THR A 60 -5.13 -4.69 -3.49
C THR A 60 -4.95 -3.74 -2.32
N LEU A 61 -5.69 -2.64 -2.32
CA LEU A 61 -5.69 -1.63 -1.28
C LEU A 61 -6.95 -1.76 -0.43
N ARG A 62 -6.79 -1.64 0.89
CA ARG A 62 -7.89 -1.49 1.85
C ARG A 62 -8.29 -0.02 1.98
N ASP A 63 -9.45 0.25 2.57
CA ASP A 63 -9.85 1.63 2.85
C ASP A 63 -8.90 2.23 3.89
N GLY A 64 -8.34 3.41 3.61
CA GLY A 64 -7.38 4.04 4.51
C GLY A 64 -6.63 5.21 3.89
N THR A 65 -5.76 5.81 4.71
CA THR A 65 -4.80 6.82 4.25
C THR A 65 -3.51 6.12 3.85
N TYR A 66 -2.89 6.58 2.77
CA TYR A 66 -1.63 6.04 2.27
C TYR A 66 -0.61 7.15 2.11
N GLY A 67 0.62 6.90 2.52
CA GLY A 67 1.81 7.57 2.00
C GLY A 67 2.20 6.92 0.66
N TRP A 68 2.39 7.72 -0.38
CA TRP A 68 2.82 7.24 -1.69
C TRP A 68 3.94 8.13 -2.22
N TRP A 69 5.05 7.55 -2.64
CA TRP A 69 6.18 8.34 -3.14
C TRP A 69 6.89 7.65 -4.29
N THR A 70 7.45 8.45 -5.19
CA THR A 70 8.40 7.99 -6.20
C THR A 70 9.82 8.21 -5.72
N PHE A 71 10.69 7.25 -5.99
CA PHE A 71 12.11 7.32 -5.70
C PHE A 71 12.88 6.98 -6.99
N PRO A 72 13.44 7.98 -7.68
CA PRO A 72 14.20 7.77 -8.90
C PRO A 72 15.60 7.21 -8.62
N THR A 73 16.03 7.35 -7.36
CA THR A 73 17.23 6.76 -6.75
C THR A 73 16.88 6.38 -5.31
N SER A 74 17.84 6.32 -4.38
CA SER A 74 17.58 5.97 -2.97
C SER A 74 16.77 7.01 -2.17
N ALA A 75 16.38 8.13 -2.76
CA ALA A 75 15.62 9.20 -2.10
C ALA A 75 14.31 9.52 -2.85
N PRO A 76 13.23 9.86 -2.12
CA PRO A 76 11.99 10.31 -2.74
C PRO A 76 12.17 11.62 -3.52
N CYS A 77 11.51 11.75 -4.68
CA CYS A 77 11.43 13.00 -5.44
C CYS A 77 10.04 13.64 -5.39
N GLN A 78 8.98 12.85 -5.19
CA GLN A 78 7.61 13.31 -5.00
C GLN A 78 6.93 12.44 -3.95
N THR A 79 6.12 13.07 -3.11
CA THR A 79 5.35 12.40 -2.04
C THR A 79 3.90 12.86 -2.07
N TYR A 80 2.99 11.93 -1.83
CA TYR A 80 1.56 12.14 -1.62
C TYR A 80 1.18 11.46 -0.30
N THR A 81 0.35 12.12 0.50
CA THR A 81 -0.33 11.47 1.63
C THR A 81 -1.81 11.79 1.52
N GLY A 82 -2.64 10.76 1.48
CA GLY A 82 -4.08 10.96 1.40
C GLY A 82 -4.86 9.66 1.29
N ARG A 83 -6.18 9.79 1.22
CA ARG A 83 -7.07 8.64 1.11
C ARG A 83 -7.05 8.10 -0.31
N ILE A 84 -6.76 6.80 -0.44
CA ILE A 84 -6.91 6.03 -1.68
C ILE A 84 -8.06 5.06 -1.45
N LEU A 85 -9.00 5.00 -2.40
CA LEU A 85 -10.18 4.14 -2.26
C LEU A 85 -9.77 2.66 -2.22
N PRO A 86 -10.49 1.81 -1.45
CA PRO A 86 -10.25 0.38 -1.49
C PRO A 86 -10.52 -0.18 -2.89
N GLY A 87 -9.72 -1.14 -3.33
CA GLY A 87 -9.86 -1.76 -4.65
C GLY A 87 -8.63 -2.54 -5.09
N THR A 88 -8.74 -3.20 -6.24
CA THR A 88 -7.59 -3.83 -6.91
C THR A 88 -7.13 -2.92 -8.04
N TYR A 89 -5.83 -2.60 -8.02
CA TYR A 89 -5.20 -1.67 -8.93
C TYR A 89 -4.08 -2.34 -9.70
N THR A 90 -3.96 -1.99 -10.98
CA THR A 90 -2.67 -2.09 -11.68
C THR A 90 -1.80 -0.91 -11.25
N TRP A 91 -0.77 -1.20 -10.47
CA TRP A 91 0.25 -0.24 -10.06
C TRP A 91 1.38 -0.22 -11.09
N THR A 92 1.57 0.92 -11.77
CA THR A 92 2.55 1.07 -12.84
C THR A 92 3.47 2.26 -12.60
N ASP A 93 4.78 2.02 -12.65
CA ASP A 93 5.80 3.05 -12.71
C ASP A 93 6.39 3.14 -14.12
N GLN A 94 6.47 4.35 -14.67
CA GLN A 94 7.04 4.63 -15.99
C GLN A 94 8.13 5.68 -15.90
N LEU A 95 9.23 5.43 -16.60
CA LEU A 95 10.38 6.32 -16.69
C LEU A 95 10.56 6.79 -18.14
N TRP A 96 10.33 8.08 -18.35
CA TRP A 96 10.36 8.76 -19.64
C TRP A 96 11.70 9.49 -19.81
N PRO A 97 12.59 9.02 -20.69
CA PRO A 97 13.88 9.65 -20.93
C PRO A 97 13.76 10.95 -21.75
N GLY A 98 14.56 11.96 -21.42
CA GLY A 98 14.65 13.20 -22.17
C GLY A 98 13.42 14.10 -22.09
N VAL A 99 12.61 13.95 -21.03
CA VAL A 99 11.40 14.73 -20.78
C VAL A 99 11.56 15.46 -19.44
N PRO A 100 11.30 16.78 -19.36
CA PRO A 100 10.89 17.67 -20.45
C PRO A 100 12.04 18.10 -21.38
N SER A 101 13.29 17.72 -21.05
CA SER A 101 14.48 18.08 -21.82
C SER A 101 15.55 16.97 -21.75
N VAL A 102 16.48 16.99 -22.71
CA VAL A 102 17.67 16.12 -22.70
C VAL A 102 18.40 16.26 -21.38
N GLY A 103 18.85 15.14 -20.81
CA GLY A 103 19.47 15.12 -19.49
C GLY A 103 18.51 14.83 -18.34
N THR A 104 17.20 14.83 -18.58
CA THR A 104 16.17 14.68 -17.55
C THR A 104 15.35 13.42 -17.78
N TYR A 105 15.01 12.73 -16.69
CA TYR A 105 13.99 11.69 -16.69
C TYR A 105 12.74 12.23 -16.03
N ARG A 106 11.58 11.87 -16.59
CA ARG A 106 10.28 12.04 -15.94
C ARG A 106 9.78 10.69 -15.45
N HIS A 107 9.44 10.61 -14.17
CA HIS A 107 8.94 9.41 -13.52
C HIS A 107 7.48 9.61 -13.15
N HIS A 108 6.61 8.76 -13.70
CA HIS A 108 5.21 8.66 -13.34
C HIS A 108 4.94 7.39 -12.56
N SER A 109 4.12 7.48 -11.52
CA SER A 109 3.55 6.33 -10.83
C SER A 109 2.04 6.43 -10.88
N TYR A 110 1.38 5.34 -11.29
CA TYR A 110 -0.05 5.24 -11.49
C TYR A 110 -0.65 4.11 -10.67
N LEU A 111 -1.81 4.35 -10.06
CA LEU A 111 -2.70 3.30 -9.59
C LEU A 111 -3.94 3.35 -10.45
N THR A 112 -4.14 2.38 -11.34
CA THR A 112 -5.31 2.30 -12.22
C THR A 112 -6.19 1.16 -11.75
N GLU A 113 -7.39 1.46 -11.28
CA GLU A 113 -8.35 0.44 -10.84
C GLU A 113 -8.96 -0.26 -12.05
N GLU A 114 -9.06 -1.59 -12.00
CA GLU A 114 -9.56 -2.38 -13.12
C GLU A 114 -11.07 -2.18 -13.36
N ASP A 115 -11.87 -2.14 -12.29
CA ASP A 115 -13.33 -2.26 -12.38
C ASP A 115 -14.10 -0.93 -12.31
N GLY A 116 -13.58 0.09 -11.61
CA GLY A 116 -14.28 1.36 -11.39
C GLY A 116 -13.69 2.56 -12.14
N GLY A 117 -12.56 2.38 -12.83
CA GLY A 117 -11.92 3.40 -13.66
C GLY A 117 -11.25 4.54 -12.89
N TRP A 118 -11.14 4.44 -11.56
CA TRP A 118 -10.37 5.40 -10.78
C TRP A 118 -8.89 5.32 -11.16
N SER A 119 -8.25 6.49 -11.23
CA SER A 119 -6.80 6.55 -11.40
C SER A 119 -6.17 7.59 -10.48
N TYR A 120 -5.12 7.17 -9.77
CA TYR A 120 -4.26 8.07 -9.00
C TYR A 120 -2.92 8.19 -9.72
N HIS A 121 -2.30 9.36 -9.62
CA HIS A 121 -1.02 9.63 -10.27
C HIS A 121 -0.16 10.57 -9.45
N ILE A 122 1.10 10.21 -9.28
CA ILE A 122 2.17 11.12 -8.84
C ILE A 122 3.28 11.13 -9.88
N GLN A 123 3.94 12.29 -10.03
CA GLN A 123 5.04 12.45 -10.97
C GLN A 123 6.18 13.26 -10.38
N CYS A 124 7.38 13.04 -10.90
CA CYS A 124 8.52 13.93 -10.68
C CYS A 124 9.45 13.94 -11.89
N ASP A 125 10.27 14.99 -11.97
CA ASP A 125 11.37 15.09 -12.92
C ASP A 125 12.69 15.03 -12.14
N PHE A 126 13.69 14.31 -12.65
CA PHE A 126 15.00 14.21 -12.01
C PHE A 126 16.14 14.06 -13.02
N GLN A 127 17.36 14.33 -12.55
CA GLN A 127 18.59 14.17 -13.32
C GLN A 127 19.53 13.22 -12.59
N LEU A 128 20.33 12.49 -13.34
CA LEU A 128 21.35 11.61 -12.79
C LEU A 128 22.72 12.29 -12.87
N SER A 129 23.52 12.15 -11.82
CA SER A 129 24.90 12.66 -11.79
C SER A 129 25.86 11.81 -12.64
N ALA A 130 25.55 10.53 -12.87
CA ALA A 130 26.38 9.60 -13.63
C ALA A 130 25.52 8.52 -14.32
N THR A 131 26.07 7.90 -15.38
CA THR A 131 25.50 6.69 -15.97
C THR A 131 25.83 5.51 -15.08
N GLY A 132 24.85 4.66 -14.78
CA GLY A 132 25.06 3.57 -13.83
C GLY A 132 23.83 2.70 -13.61
N SER A 133 23.93 1.74 -12.71
CA SER A 133 22.80 0.91 -12.28
C SER A 133 22.06 1.58 -11.14
N TYR A 134 20.77 1.80 -11.31
CA TYR A 134 19.90 2.47 -10.35
C TYR A 134 18.71 1.58 -10.01
N THR A 135 18.29 1.58 -8.75
CA THR A 135 16.98 1.09 -8.35
C THR A 135 16.02 2.26 -8.32
N TRP A 136 14.92 2.13 -9.03
CA TRP A 136 13.89 3.16 -9.14
C TRP A 136 12.50 2.55 -9.09
N GLY A 137 11.53 3.33 -8.65
CA GLY A 137 10.16 2.87 -8.49
C GLY A 137 9.38 3.72 -7.49
N SER A 138 8.28 3.19 -7.01
CA SER A 138 7.48 3.87 -5.99
C SER A 138 7.16 2.97 -4.81
N GLY A 139 6.90 3.62 -3.67
CA GLY A 139 6.60 2.99 -2.40
C GLY A 139 5.24 3.44 -1.90
N LEU A 140 4.48 2.53 -1.32
CA LEU A 140 3.12 2.77 -0.84
C LEU A 140 3.01 2.25 0.60
N ASP A 141 2.81 3.17 1.53
CA ASP A 141 2.78 2.97 2.98
C ASP A 141 1.35 3.15 3.52
N PRO A 142 0.69 2.09 3.97
CA PRO A 142 -0.64 2.18 4.57
C PRO A 142 -0.60 2.73 6.00
N HIS A 143 -1.32 3.84 6.23
CA HIS A 143 -1.51 4.45 7.55
C HIS A 143 -2.93 4.11 8.05
N PHE A 144 -3.10 2.96 8.71
CA PHE A 144 -4.37 2.56 9.32
C PHE A 144 -4.26 2.29 10.82
#